data_AF-A0A940MS84-F1
#
_entry.id   AF-A0A940MS84-F1
#
_cell.length_a   1.000
_cell.length_b   1.000
_cell.length_c   1.000
_cell.angle_alpha   90.00
_cell.angle_beta   90.00
_cell.angle_gamma   90.00
#
_symmetry.space_group_name_H-M   'P 1'
#
loop_
_entity.id
_entity.type
_entity.pdbx_description
1 polymer ?
#
loop_
_entity_poly.entity_id
_entity_poly.type
_entity_poly.pdbx_seq_one_letter_code
_entity_poly.pdbx_strand_id
1 'polypeptide(L)'
;MTHALPTRRKTSLTLDAATLDDARALGLNVSAVADAALQRAVAEARRAAWRDANAGVFAAQAAWHETHGHPLSDIMAGPASDAWKD
;
A
#
# COMPACT_ATOMS: atom_id res chain seq x y z
N MET A 1 15.33 9.86 -16.83
CA MET A 1 14.00 10.35 -16.40
C MET A 1 14.17 11.02 -15.06
N THR A 2 14.12 12.35 -15.00
CA THR A 2 14.21 13.12 -13.76
C THR A 2 12.90 12.99 -12.99
N HIS A 3 12.89 12.23 -11.90
CA HIS A 3 11.77 12.27 -10.95
C HIS A 3 11.81 13.64 -10.28
N ALA A 4 10.85 14.50 -10.60
CA ALA A 4 10.69 15.79 -9.93
C ALA A 4 10.50 15.55 -8.42
N LEU A 5 11.19 16.33 -7.59
CA LEU A 5 11.04 16.23 -6.15
C LEU A 5 9.58 16.52 -5.78
N PRO A 6 8.98 15.73 -4.86
CA PRO A 6 7.59 15.93 -4.47
C PRO A 6 7.39 17.34 -3.89
N THR A 7 6.38 18.05 -4.40
CA THR A 7 5.99 19.37 -3.92
C THR A 7 5.33 19.25 -2.55
N ARG A 8 6.05 19.67 -1.50
CA ARG A 8 5.52 19.70 -0.13
C ARG A 8 4.63 20.91 0.08
N ARG A 9 3.42 20.68 0.60
CA ARG A 9 2.49 21.74 1.04
C ARG A 9 2.51 21.81 2.56
N LYS A 10 2.59 23.04 3.10
CA LYS A 10 2.48 23.27 4.54
C LYS A 10 1.03 23.04 4.99
N THR A 11 0.86 22.36 6.11
CA THR A 11 -0.44 22.13 6.77
C THR A 11 -0.23 22.18 8.29
N SER A 12 -1.22 22.68 9.03
CA SER A 12 -1.21 22.71 10.49
C SER A 12 -2.05 21.56 11.04
N LEU A 13 -1.55 20.90 12.08
CA LEU A 13 -2.23 19.84 12.81
C LEU A 13 -2.13 20.07 14.31
N THR A 14 -3.14 19.62 15.04
CA THR A 14 -3.16 19.67 16.51
C THR A 14 -2.76 18.30 17.04
N LEU A 15 -1.75 18.26 17.90
CA LEU A 15 -1.26 17.06 18.57
C LEU A 15 -1.24 17.29 20.07
N ASP A 16 -1.14 16.19 20.82
CA ASP A 16 -0.97 16.23 22.26
C ASP A 16 0.31 16.99 22.64
N ALA A 17 0.17 17.92 23.60
CA ALA A 17 1.26 18.81 24.00
C ALA A 17 2.40 18.07 24.69
N ALA A 18 2.09 17.13 25.60
CA ALA A 18 3.10 16.34 26.30
C ALA A 18 3.93 15.51 25.32
N THR A 19 3.28 14.91 24.32
CA THR A 19 3.96 14.16 23.24
C THR A 19 4.90 15.06 22.42
N LEU A 20 4.50 16.31 22.14
CA LEU A 20 5.36 17.27 21.42
C LEU A 20 6.57 17.70 22.26
N ASP A 21 6.37 17.89 23.56
CA ASP A 21 7.44 18.24 24.49
C ASP A 21 8.45 17.09 24.62
N ASP A 22 7.98 15.86 24.77
CA ASP A 22 8.82 14.66 24.77
C ASP A 22 9.59 14.50 23.46
N ALA A 23 8.92 14.67 22.32
CA ALA A 23 9.56 14.60 21.02
C ALA A 23 10.66 15.65 20.86
N ARG A 24 10.44 16.86 21.38
CA ARG A 24 11.45 17.92 21.39
C ARG A 24 12.62 17.59 22.31
N ALA A 25 12.36 17.08 23.52
CA ALA A 25 13.39 16.66 24.47
C ALA A 25 14.28 15.55 23.90
N LEU A 26 13.69 14.66 23.09
CA LEU A 26 14.38 13.56 22.41
C LEU A 26 14.99 13.93 21.05
N GLY A 27 14.85 15.19 20.60
CA GLY A 27 15.39 15.64 19.32
C GLY A 27 14.72 15.02 18.09
N LEU A 28 13.47 14.57 18.20
CA LEU A 28 12.73 13.97 17.10
C LEU A 28 12.27 15.03 16.09
N ASN A 29 12.41 14.70 14.80
CA ASN A 29 11.84 15.51 13.73
C ASN A 29 10.35 15.16 13.55
N VAL A 30 9.49 15.87 14.30
CA VAL A 30 8.03 15.66 14.31
C VAL A 30 7.44 15.70 12.89
N SER A 31 7.87 16.64 12.05
CA SER A 31 7.36 16.75 10.68
C SER A 31 7.71 15.54 9.82
N ALA A 32 8.94 15.00 9.94
CA ALA A 32 9.34 13.81 9.20
C ALA A 32 8.58 12.55 9.68
N VAL A 33 8.37 12.42 11.00
CA VAL A 33 7.60 11.32 11.57
C VAL A 33 6.13 11.38 11.12
N ALA A 34 5.52 12.57 11.17
CA ALA A 34 4.15 12.79 10.72
C ALA A 34 3.98 12.52 9.22
N ASP A 35 4.92 12.98 8.38
CA ASP A 35 4.90 12.71 6.93
C ASP A 35 4.98 11.21 6.63
N ALA A 36 5.92 10.49 7.26
CA ALA A 36 6.05 9.05 7.08
C ALA A 36 4.82 8.28 7.55
N ALA A 37 4.24 8.66 8.69
CA ALA A 37 3.01 8.05 9.20
C ALA A 37 1.83 8.28 8.25
N LEU A 38 1.67 9.52 7.75
CA LEU A 38 0.60 9.87 6.82
C LEU A 38 0.76 9.16 5.47
N GLN A 39 1.98 9.04 4.94
CA GLN A 39 2.25 8.30 3.71
C GLN A 39 1.84 6.83 3.81
N ARG A 40 2.18 6.17 4.93
CA ARG A 40 1.76 4.77 5.18
C ARG A 40 0.24 4.64 5.22
N ALA A 41 -0.42 5.49 6.02
CA ALA A 41 -1.88 5.47 6.16
C ALA A 41 -2.59 5.73 4.82
N VAL A 42 -2.11 6.68 4.01
CA VAL A 42 -2.65 6.95 2.67
C VAL A 42 -2.44 5.76 1.73
N ALA A 43 -1.27 5.12 1.76
CA ALA A 43 -1.01 3.96 0.92
C ALA A 43 -1.91 2.78 1.31
N GLU A 44 -2.12 2.55 2.60
CA GLU A 44 -3.06 1.54 3.12
C GLU A 44 -4.50 1.82 2.68
N ALA A 45 -4.98 3.05 2.89
CA ALA A 45 -6.33 3.46 2.50
C ALA A 45 -6.56 3.30 0.99
N ARG A 46 -5.57 3.66 0.16
CA ARG A 46 -5.63 3.47 -1.30
C ARG A 46 -5.69 1.99 -1.67
N ARG A 47 -4.88 1.13 -1.04
CA ARG A 47 -4.92 -0.31 -1.28
C ARG A 47 -6.28 -0.91 -0.90
N ALA A 48 -6.85 -0.50 0.23
CA ALA A 48 -8.17 -0.93 0.67
C ALA A 48 -9.25 -0.49 -0.35
N ALA A 49 -9.29 0.80 -0.68
CA ALA A 49 -10.25 1.33 -1.65
C ALA A 49 -10.14 0.65 -3.03
N TRP A 50 -8.92 0.36 -3.49
CA TRP A 50 -8.72 -0.37 -4.74
C TRP A 50 -9.23 -1.81 -4.65
N ARG A 51 -8.95 -2.53 -3.56
CA ARG A 51 -9.46 -3.90 -3.36
C ARG A 51 -10.99 -3.92 -3.39
N ASP A 52 -11.64 -2.98 -2.70
CA ASP A 52 -13.09 -2.90 -2.64
C ASP A 52 -13.68 -2.59 -4.02
N ALA A 53 -13.10 -1.63 -4.74
CA ALA A 53 -13.53 -1.28 -6.10
C ALA A 53 -13.36 -2.43 -7.11
N ASN A 54 -12.37 -3.31 -6.90
CA ASN A 54 -12.07 -4.43 -7.80
C ASN A 54 -12.64 -5.77 -7.31
N ALA A 55 -13.29 -5.82 -6.15
CA ALA A 55 -13.81 -7.06 -5.58
C ALA A 55 -14.76 -7.78 -6.54
N GLY A 56 -15.62 -7.04 -7.24
CA GLY A 56 -16.52 -7.60 -8.26
C GLY A 56 -15.79 -8.19 -9.47
N VAL A 57 -14.70 -7.57 -9.91
CA VAL A 57 -13.88 -8.06 -11.03
C VAL A 57 -13.21 -9.38 -10.65
N PHE A 58 -12.65 -9.46 -9.43
CA PHE A 58 -12.05 -10.70 -8.94
C PHE A 58 -13.09 -11.81 -8.76
N ALA A 59 -14.29 -11.49 -8.27
CA ALA A 59 -15.38 -12.45 -8.15
C ALA A 59 -15.82 -12.99 -9.53
N ALA A 60 -15.97 -12.10 -10.52
CA ALA A 60 -16.31 -12.47 -11.89
C ALA A 60 -15.23 -13.36 -12.52
N GLN A 61 -13.95 -13.02 -12.33
CA GLN A 61 -12.83 -13.82 -12.80
C GLN A 61 -12.82 -15.21 -12.15
N ALA A 62 -13.02 -15.30 -10.83
CA ALA A 62 -13.07 -16.56 -10.11
C ALA A 62 -14.22 -17.46 -10.61
N ALA A 63 -15.41 -16.90 -10.83
CA ALA A 63 -16.54 -17.63 -11.40
C ALA A 63 -16.26 -18.11 -12.83
N TRP A 64 -15.53 -17.32 -13.63
CA TRP A 64 -15.13 -17.73 -14.97
C TRP A 64 -14.11 -18.88 -14.94
N HIS A 65 -13.11 -18.83 -14.04
CA HIS A 65 -12.14 -19.92 -13.86
C HIS A 65 -12.80 -21.23 -13.40
N GLU A 66 -13.81 -21.18 -12.54
CA GLU A 66 -14.54 -22.39 -12.10
C GLU A 66 -15.24 -23.10 -13.26
N THR A 67 -15.72 -22.31 -14.23
CA THR A 67 -16.48 -22.84 -15.37
C THR A 67 -15.61 -23.22 -16.57
N HIS A 68 -14.46 -22.55 -16.77
CA HIS A 68 -13.61 -22.71 -17.96
C HIS A 68 -12.24 -23.31 -17.67
N GLY A 69 -11.90 -23.51 -16.40
CA GLY A 69 -10.54 -23.82 -15.96
C GLY A 69 -9.64 -22.59 -15.94
N HIS A 70 -8.52 -22.70 -15.22
CA HIS A 70 -7.53 -21.63 -15.17
C HIS A 70 -6.67 -21.65 -16.44
N PRO A 71 -6.58 -20.55 -17.22
CA PRO A 71 -5.91 -20.56 -18.54
C PRO A 71 -4.41 -20.84 -18.46
N LEU A 72 -3.80 -20.65 -17.27
CA LEU A 72 -2.39 -20.94 -17.01
C LEU A 72 -2.18 -22.21 -16.17
N SER A 73 -3.19 -23.07 -15.97
CA SER A 73 -3.11 -24.26 -15.12
C SER A 73 -1.88 -25.12 -15.40
N ASP A 74 -1.59 -25.36 -16.68
CA ASP A 74 -0.54 -26.29 -17.10
C ASP A 74 0.86 -25.71 -16.87
N ILE A 75 0.99 -24.39 -16.97
CA ILE A 75 2.24 -23.68 -16.68
C ILE A 75 2.45 -23.62 -15.16
N MET A 76 1.39 -23.35 -14.39
CA MET A 76 1.43 -23.31 -12.93
C MET A 76 1.71 -24.67 -12.30
N ALA A 77 1.25 -25.76 -12.91
CA ALA A 77 1.55 -27.13 -12.50
C ALA A 77 2.84 -27.69 -13.12
N GLY A 78 3.47 -26.92 -14.02
CA GLY A 78 4.66 -27.33 -14.75
C GLY A 78 5.94 -27.31 -13.90
N PRO A 79 7.02 -27.93 -14.40
CA PRO A 79 8.31 -28.01 -13.71
C PRO A 79 8.98 -26.65 -13.51
N ALA A 80 8.56 -25.62 -14.27
CA ALA A 80 9.01 -24.25 -14.06
C ALA A 80 8.41 -23.61 -12.81
N SER A 81 7.32 -24.15 -12.22
CA SER A 81 6.62 -23.55 -11.06
C SER A 81 7.50 -23.39 -9.82
N ASP A 82 8.59 -24.14 -9.70
CA ASP A 82 9.51 -24.03 -8.57
C ASP A 82 10.43 -22.81 -8.66
N ALA A 83 10.60 -22.21 -9.85
CA ALA A 83 11.54 -21.10 -10.08
C ALA A 83 11.03 -19.71 -9.59
N TRP A 84 9.78 -19.62 -9.15
CA TRP A 84 9.10 -18.37 -8.75
C TRP A 84 8.25 -18.53 -7.49
N LYS A 85 8.49 -19.59 -6.71
CA LYS A 85 7.94 -19.78 -5.35
C LYS A 85 8.81 -19.15 -4.25
N ASP A 86 10.00 -18.65 -4.60
CA ASP A 86 10.92 -17.88 -3.75
C ASP A 86 10.58 -16.38 -3.75
#